data_AF-A0A4U7F391-F1
#
_entry.id   AF-A0A4U7F391-F1
#
_cell.length_a   1.000
_cell.length_b   1.000
_cell.length_c   1.000
_cell.angle_alpha   90.00
_cell.angle_beta   90.00
_cell.angle_gamma   90.00
#
_symmetry.space_group_name_H-M   'P 1'
#
loop_
_entity.id
_entity.type
_entity.pdbx_description
1 polymer ?
#
loop_
_entity_poly.entity_id
_entity_poly.type
_entity_poly.pdbx_seq_one_letter_code
_entity_poly.pdbx_strand_id
1 'polypeptide(L)'
;MGRTRTYRCLGCLDHTLDREFDTSHLSVTCPSCESFERFVNEAVFQTFREFEESPPEEFDWARLDRTEKLLIAERLTRTTKTLSDFDVVDGPDVTAVE
;
A
#
# COMPACT_ATOMS: atom_id res chain seq x y z
N MET A 1 11.39 -16.52 19.13
CA MET A 1 10.94 -16.85 17.75
C MET A 1 10.84 -15.56 16.96
N GLY A 2 11.63 -15.42 15.90
CA GLY A 2 11.38 -14.37 14.90
C GLY A 2 10.07 -14.70 14.17
N ARG A 3 9.17 -13.72 14.07
CA ARG A 3 7.88 -13.88 13.39
C ARG A 3 8.09 -13.56 11.93
N THR A 4 8.20 -14.59 11.09
CA THR A 4 8.31 -14.43 9.64
C THR A 4 7.08 -13.69 9.11
N ARG A 5 7.32 -12.77 8.18
CA ARG A 5 6.31 -11.98 7.48
C ARG A 5 6.40 -12.24 6.00
N THR A 6 5.23 -12.41 5.39
CA THR A 6 5.07 -12.57 3.95
C THR A 6 4.89 -11.21 3.31
N TYR A 7 5.55 -11.00 2.17
CA TYR A 7 5.49 -9.77 1.39
C TYR A 7 5.15 -10.12 -0.04
N ARG A 8 4.22 -9.40 -0.67
CA ARG A 8 3.74 -9.64 -2.03
C ARG A 8 4.24 -8.58 -3.00
N CYS A 9 4.72 -9.03 -4.16
CA CYS A 9 5.12 -8.14 -5.25
C CYS A 9 3.94 -7.33 -5.76
N LEU A 10 4.06 -6.00 -5.84
CA LEU A 10 3.00 -5.14 -6.38
C LEU A 10 2.88 -5.17 -7.91
N GLY A 11 3.91 -5.63 -8.61
CA GLY A 11 3.92 -5.63 -10.08
C GLY A 11 3.16 -6.81 -10.63
N CYS A 12 3.56 -8.02 -10.25
CA CYS A 12 2.92 -9.24 -10.73
C CYS A 12 1.76 -9.72 -9.84
N LEU A 13 1.68 -9.28 -8.58
CA LEU A 13 0.70 -9.74 -7.57
C LEU A 13 0.72 -11.24 -7.26
N ASP A 14 1.53 -12.02 -7.96
CA ASP A 14 1.63 -13.48 -7.86
C ASP A 14 2.68 -13.91 -6.84
N HIS A 15 3.90 -13.36 -6.96
CA HIS A 15 5.03 -13.81 -6.16
C HIS A 15 5.09 -13.17 -4.76
N THR A 16 5.44 -13.99 -3.77
CA THR A 16 5.61 -13.58 -2.37
C THR A 16 6.98 -13.96 -1.82
N LEU A 17 7.49 -13.17 -0.86
CA LEU A 17 8.74 -13.39 -0.14
C LEU A 17 8.48 -13.45 1.36
N ASP A 18 9.11 -14.41 2.04
CA ASP A 18 9.05 -14.53 3.49
C ASP A 18 10.33 -13.99 4.12
N ARG A 19 10.21 -13.09 5.11
CA ARG A 19 11.35 -12.43 5.78
C ARG A 19 11.14 -12.37 7.29
N GLU A 20 12.22 -12.42 8.05
CA GLU A 20 12.18 -12.43 9.52
C GLU A 20 12.02 -11.03 10.15
N PHE A 21 12.11 -9.98 9.34
CA PHE A 21 11.91 -8.60 9.76
C PHE A 21 10.49 -8.11 9.44
N ASP A 22 10.01 -7.15 10.23
CA ASP A 22 8.65 -6.59 10.16
C ASP A 22 8.71 -5.14 9.63
N THR A 23 8.78 -4.99 8.32
CA THR A 23 8.71 -3.70 7.61
C THR A 23 7.40 -3.58 6.84
N SER A 24 7.11 -2.37 6.36
CA SER A 24 5.88 -2.08 5.61
C SER A 24 6.02 -2.57 4.18
N HIS A 25 7.18 -2.32 3.60
CA HIS A 25 7.54 -2.74 2.27
C HIS A 25 9.06 -2.90 2.15
N LEU A 26 9.48 -3.63 1.13
CA LEU A 26 10.87 -3.67 0.69
C LEU A 26 10.91 -3.50 -0.84
N SER A 27 11.98 -2.93 -1.34
CA SER A 27 12.22 -2.81 -2.78
C SER A 27 13.27 -3.82 -3.18
N VAL A 28 12.90 -4.77 -4.03
CA VAL A 28 13.77 -5.86 -4.48
C VAL A 28 13.32 -6.32 -5.85
N THR A 29 14.27 -6.80 -6.66
CA THR A 29 13.94 -7.42 -7.94
C THR A 29 13.08 -8.65 -7.71
N CYS A 30 11.89 -8.66 -8.30
CA CYS A 30 11.00 -9.80 -8.22
C CYS A 30 11.57 -10.94 -9.07
N PRO A 31 11.73 -12.16 -8.54
CA PRO A 31 12.22 -13.30 -9.32
C PRO A 31 11.19 -13.84 -10.32
N SER A 32 9.93 -13.38 -10.27
CA SER A 32 8.86 -13.81 -11.17
C SER A 32 8.67 -12.88 -12.36
N CYS A 33 8.61 -11.55 -12.15
CA CYS A 33 8.49 -10.57 -13.23
C CYS A 33 9.81 -9.89 -13.60
N GLU A 34 10.92 -10.29 -12.97
CA GLU A 34 12.30 -9.83 -13.22
C GLU A 34 12.49 -8.31 -13.15
N SER A 35 11.51 -7.61 -12.58
CA SER A 35 11.44 -6.16 -12.51
C SER A 35 11.74 -5.70 -11.08
N PHE A 36 12.34 -4.51 -10.96
CA PHE A 36 12.59 -3.89 -9.67
C PHE A 36 11.27 -3.34 -9.12
N GLU A 37 10.69 -4.08 -8.19
CA GLU A 37 9.33 -3.87 -7.72
C GLU A 37 9.30 -3.70 -6.20
N ARG A 38 8.21 -3.11 -5.73
CA ARG A 38 7.98 -2.96 -4.29
C ARG A 38 7.16 -4.14 -3.80
N PHE A 39 7.71 -4.84 -2.80
CA PHE A 39 7.04 -5.93 -2.10
C PHE A 39 6.42 -5.38 -0.82
N VAL A 40 5.10 -5.41 -0.73
CA VAL A 40 4.34 -4.92 0.42
C VAL A 40 4.01 -6.05 1.38
N ASN A 41 3.95 -5.75 2.68
CA ASN A 41 3.54 -6.72 3.67
C ASN A 41 2.15 -7.28 3.34
N GLU A 42 1.95 -8.60 3.44
CA GLU A 42 0.71 -9.25 3.05
C GLU A 42 -0.50 -8.69 3.82
N ALA A 43 -0.35 -8.35 5.10
CA ALA A 43 -1.46 -7.76 5.86
C ALA A 43 -1.89 -6.40 5.28
N VAL A 44 -0.94 -5.60 4.83
CA VAL A 44 -1.20 -4.31 4.17
C VAL A 44 -1.86 -4.53 2.80
N PHE A 45 -1.40 -5.53 2.05
CA PHE A 45 -1.99 -5.87 0.76
C PHE A 45 -3.44 -6.35 0.89
N GLN A 46 -3.76 -7.15 1.91
CA GLN A 46 -5.13 -7.62 2.16
C GLN A 46 -6.05 -6.43 2.49
N THR A 47 -5.64 -5.52 3.37
CA THR A 47 -6.40 -4.29 3.66
C THR A 47 -6.58 -3.42 2.41
N PHE A 48 -5.54 -3.26 1.60
CA PHE A 48 -5.64 -2.54 0.32
C PHE A 48 -6.67 -3.19 -0.63
N ARG A 49 -6.63 -4.52 -0.78
CA ARG A 49 -7.60 -5.24 -1.63
C ARG A 49 -9.03 -5.11 -1.11
N GLU A 50 -9.22 -5.22 0.20
CA GLU A 50 -10.54 -5.08 0.81
C GLU A 50 -11.16 -3.71 0.49
N PHE A 51 -10.37 -2.63 0.56
CA PHE A 51 -10.85 -1.30 0.17
C PHE A 51 -10.98 -1.09 -1.35
N GLU A 52 -10.20 -1.78 -2.17
CA GLU A 52 -10.42 -1.77 -3.62
C GLU A 52 -11.72 -2.47 -4.00
N GLU A 53 -12.08 -3.56 -3.31
CA GLU A 53 -13.33 -4.30 -3.54
C GLU A 53 -14.53 -3.58 -2.89
N SER A 54 -14.33 -2.96 -1.73
CA SER A 54 -15.34 -2.26 -0.96
C SER A 54 -14.77 -0.94 -0.41
N PRO A 55 -14.82 0.15 -1.20
CA PRO A 55 -14.27 1.42 -0.79
C PRO A 55 -14.98 1.96 0.47
N PRO A 56 -14.24 2.57 1.40
CA PRO A 56 -14.83 3.17 2.60
C PRO A 56 -15.71 4.37 2.26
N GLU A 57 -16.84 4.52 2.95
CA GLU A 57 -17.78 5.64 2.74
C GLU A 57 -17.25 6.98 3.28
N GLU A 58 -16.43 6.91 4.34
CA GLU A 58 -15.89 8.09 5.05
C GLU A 58 -14.69 8.73 4.34
N PHE A 59 -14.16 8.09 3.30
CA PHE A 59 -12.91 8.46 2.68
C PHE A 59 -12.94 8.21 1.17
N ASP A 60 -12.60 9.22 0.37
CA ASP A 60 -12.73 9.20 -1.09
C ASP A 60 -11.63 8.35 -1.76
N TRP A 61 -11.72 7.03 -1.56
CA TRP A 61 -10.70 6.07 -1.98
C TRP A 61 -10.48 6.07 -3.49
N ALA A 62 -11.53 6.31 -4.27
CA ALA A 62 -11.44 6.35 -5.73
C ALA A 62 -10.58 7.51 -6.26
N ARG A 63 -10.45 8.60 -5.50
CA ARG A 63 -9.64 9.76 -5.87
C ARG A 63 -8.14 9.52 -5.73
N LEU A 64 -7.74 8.57 -4.89
CA LEU A 64 -6.34 8.34 -4.58
C LEU A 64 -5.59 7.54 -5.65
N ASP A 65 -4.33 7.90 -5.82
CA ASP A 65 -3.38 7.08 -6.55
C ASP A 65 -3.05 5.80 -5.80
N ARG A 66 -2.60 4.79 -6.55
CA ARG A 66 -2.22 3.47 -6.01
C ARG A 66 -1.23 3.57 -4.85
N THR A 67 -0.27 4.50 -4.94
CA THR A 67 0.75 4.72 -3.90
C THR A 67 0.13 5.24 -2.60
N GLU A 68 -0.81 6.18 -2.70
CA GLU A 68 -1.50 6.78 -1.54
C GLU A 68 -2.40 5.76 -0.85
N LYS A 69 -3.17 5.00 -1.63
CA LYS A 69 -3.98 3.88 -1.14
C LYS A 69 -3.16 2.89 -0.33
N LEU A 70 -1.98 2.51 -0.84
CA LEU A 70 -1.08 1.60 -0.14
C LEU A 70 -0.49 2.19 1.15
N LEU A 71 -0.22 3.50 1.16
CA LEU A 71 0.24 4.21 2.36
C LEU A 71 -0.85 4.24 3.45
N ILE A 72 -2.10 4.49 3.07
CA ILE A 72 -3.23 4.47 4.01
C ILE A 72 -3.46 3.06 4.53
N ALA A 73 -3.49 2.06 3.65
CA ALA A 73 -3.59 0.66 4.06
C ALA A 73 -2.47 0.28 5.04
N GLU A 74 -1.23 0.68 4.77
CA GLU A 74 -0.10 0.45 5.68
C GLU A 74 -0.37 1.03 7.07
N ARG A 75 -0.80 2.29 7.10
CA ARG A 75 -1.01 3.04 8.32
C ARG A 75 -2.19 2.48 9.12
N LEU A 76 -3.26 2.07 8.47
CA LEU A 76 -4.42 1.41 9.11
C LEU A 76 -4.06 0.04 9.69
N THR A 77 -3.30 -0.78 8.95
CA THR A 77 -2.94 -2.14 9.40
C THR A 77 -1.87 -2.15 10.49
N ARG A 78 -0.90 -1.23 10.44
CA ARG A 78 0.31 -1.29 11.27
C ARG A 78 0.37 -0.23 12.37
N THR A 79 -0.62 0.65 12.47
CA THR A 79 -0.69 1.67 13.52
C THR A 79 -2.10 1.72 14.13
N THR A 80 -2.31 2.56 15.15
CA THR A 80 -3.64 2.80 15.74
C THR A 80 -4.42 3.89 15.00
N LYS A 81 -4.04 4.22 13.77
CA LYS A 81 -4.65 5.27 12.95
C LYS A 81 -5.94 4.72 12.32
N THR A 82 -6.92 5.60 12.14
CA THR A 82 -8.20 5.31 11.49
C THR A 82 -8.34 6.18 10.24
N LEU A 83 -9.35 5.89 9.40
CA LEU A 83 -9.60 6.66 8.18
C LEU A 83 -9.79 8.16 8.44
N SER A 84 -10.39 8.55 9.58
CA SER A 84 -10.55 9.96 9.97
C SER A 84 -9.25 10.69 10.31
N ASP A 85 -8.12 9.99 10.42
CA ASP A 85 -6.82 10.63 10.67
C ASP A 85 -6.16 11.15 9.38
N PHE A 86 -6.65 10.72 8.22
CA PHE A 86 -6.11 11.12 6.93
C PHE A 86 -6.93 12.27 6.34
N ASP A 87 -6.23 13.30 5.87
CA ASP A 87 -6.81 14.40 5.10
C ASP A 87 -6.21 14.35 3.69
N VAL A 88 -7.07 14.25 2.66
CA VAL A 88 -6.65 14.29 1.26
C VAL A 88 -6.58 15.76 0.85
N VAL A 89 -5.39 16.33 0.94
CA VAL A 89 -5.14 17.69 0.46
C VAL A 89 -4.98 17.63 -1.05
N ASP A 90 -5.88 18.26 -1.79
CA ASP A 90 -5.70 18.45 -3.23
C ASP A 90 -4.44 19.28 -3.43
N GLY A 91 -3.42 18.70 -4.08
CA GLY A 91 -2.21 19.44 -4.45
C GLY A 91 -2.61 20.68 -5.25
N PRO A 92 -1.90 21.81 -5.12
CA PRO A 92 -2.32 23.05 -5.76
C PRO A 92 -2.49 22.81 -7.25
N ASP A 93 -3.71 23.06 -7.73
CA ASP A 93 -4.06 23.20 -9.14
C ASP A 93 -3.13 24.29 -9.71
N VAL A 94 -1.98 23.85 -10.22
CA VAL A 94 -1.06 24.72 -10.96
C VAL A 94 -1.64 24.91 -12.36
N THR A 95 -2.82 25.52 -12.46
CA THR A 95 -3.21 26.19 -13.69
C THR A 95 -2.19 27.27 -13.95
N ALA A 96 -1.32 27.00 -14.93
CA ALA A 96 -0.45 27.97 -15.54
C ALA A 96 -1.29 29.20 -15.92
N VAL A 97 -1.03 30.31 -15.25
CA VAL A 97 -1.37 31.63 -15.77
C VAL A 97 -0.30 31.96 -16.81
N GLU A 98 -0.70 32.00 -18.07
CA GLU A 98 0.11 32.56 -19.17
C GLU A 98 0.20 34.08 -19.08
#